data_AF-A0AAW0N8T1-F1
#
_entry.id   AF-A0AAW0N8T1-F1
#
_cell.length_a   1.000
_cell.length_b   1.000
_cell.length_c   1.000
_cell.angle_alpha   90.00
_cell.angle_beta   90.00
_cell.angle_gamma   90.00
#
_symmetry.space_group_name_H-M   'P 1'
#
loop_
_entity.id
_entity.type
_entity.pdbx_description
1 polymer ?
#
loop_
_entity_poly.entity_id
_entity_poly.type
_entity_poly.pdbx_seq_one_letter_code
_entity_poly.pdbx_strand_id
1 'polypeptide(L)'
;MALLLRVKKNFQRGAGNDTFSSMEVQKTEDKTMADPWLEAYVFAVEIAKKAGAEIRKASESEIRISTKSSTVDLVTATDVRVEKIIIGALKEKYGENVFCFIGEESASKKGACILTDEPTWIIDPVDGTTNFVHGIRGTGTAATNMCMVACGAVEAFFEIGIHCWDVAAGAVIVQEAGGVVCDVDGGPFDLMSRRMMCANHIDIANRVIKEIEIFPSERDDAQ
;
A
#
# COMPACT_ATOMS: atom_id res chain seq x y z
N MET A 1 3.67 -6.65 -0.75
CA MET A 1 4.63 -5.68 -1.35
C MET A 1 4.85 -4.57 -0.33
N ALA A 2 6.04 -4.41 0.27
CA ALA A 2 6.24 -3.43 1.35
C ALA A 2 6.61 -2.05 0.75
N LEU A 3 5.74 -1.06 0.90
CA LEU A 3 6.05 0.33 0.60
C LEU A 3 6.07 1.15 1.90
N LEU A 4 7.09 1.99 2.04
CA LEU A 4 7.12 3.04 3.04
C LEU A 4 6.22 4.19 2.56
N LEU A 5 5.05 4.33 3.16
CA LEU A 5 4.27 5.55 3.00
C LEU A 5 4.58 6.53 4.13
N ARG A 6 5.09 7.70 3.78
CA ARG A 6 4.86 8.89 4.61
C ARG A 6 3.51 9.48 4.20
N VAL A 7 2.41 9.01 4.78
CA VAL A 7 1.14 9.75 4.71
C VAL A 7 1.24 10.90 5.70
N LYS A 8 1.67 12.09 5.23
CA LYS A 8 1.33 13.30 5.98
C LYS A 8 -0.18 13.46 5.88
N LYS A 9 -0.85 13.68 7.01
CA LYS A 9 -2.31 13.87 7.15
C LYS A 9 -2.96 14.87 6.16
N ASN A 10 -2.17 15.70 5.48
CA ASN A 10 -2.61 16.65 4.47
C ASN A 10 -1.69 16.64 3.23
N PHE A 11 -1.93 15.73 2.27
CA PHE A 11 -1.44 15.91 0.91
C PHE A 11 -2.54 16.60 0.08
N GLN A 12 -2.66 17.92 0.24
CA GLN A 12 -3.46 18.73 -0.67
C GLN A 12 -2.57 19.26 -1.79
N ARG A 13 -2.88 18.91 -3.03
CA ARG A 13 -2.35 19.59 -4.21
C ARG A 13 -2.93 21.01 -4.19
N GLY A 14 -2.09 22.01 -3.94
CA GLY A 14 -2.50 23.41 -3.95
C GLY A 14 -3.16 23.75 -5.30
N ALA A 15 -4.44 24.09 -5.26
CA ALA A 15 -5.14 24.68 -6.40
C ALA A 15 -4.73 26.16 -6.48
N GLY A 16 -4.01 26.54 -7.52
CA GLY A 16 -3.66 27.93 -7.79
C GLY A 16 -3.30 28.13 -9.25
N ASN A 17 -4.18 28.79 -9.99
CA ASN A 17 -3.88 29.41 -11.28
C ASN A 17 -3.09 30.70 -11.06
N ASP A 18 -2.29 31.01 -12.09
CA ASP A 18 -1.78 32.32 -12.52
C ASP A 18 -0.43 32.87 -12.00
N THR A 19 0.32 33.32 -13.02
CA THR A 19 1.50 34.20 -13.08
C THR A 19 2.90 33.61 -12.85
N PHE A 20 3.61 33.37 -13.96
CA PHE A 20 5.06 33.31 -14.02
C PHE A 20 5.63 34.70 -13.69
N SER A 21 6.17 34.85 -12.48
CA SER A 21 7.14 35.89 -12.16
C SER A 21 8.46 35.23 -11.81
N SER A 22 9.51 35.64 -12.51
CA SER A 22 10.89 35.17 -12.36
C SER A 22 11.38 35.34 -10.92
N MET A 23 11.61 34.23 -10.22
CA MET A 23 12.34 34.22 -8.95
C MET A 23 13.79 33.79 -9.19
N GLU A 24 14.70 34.66 -8.78
CA GLU A 24 16.15 34.45 -8.80
C GLU A 24 16.55 33.19 -8.03
N VAL A 25 17.37 32.35 -8.67
CA VAL A 25 17.96 31.17 -8.04
C VAL A 25 19.08 31.62 -7.12
N GLN A 26 18.80 31.74 -5.83
CA GLN A 26 19.86 31.73 -4.82
C GLN A 26 20.42 30.30 -4.73
N LYS A 27 21.63 30.10 -5.26
CA LYS A 27 22.43 28.89 -5.03
C LYS A 27 22.84 28.86 -3.56
N THR A 28 22.10 28.14 -2.74
CA THR A 28 22.61 27.64 -1.47
C THR A 28 23.31 26.31 -1.75
N GLU A 29 24.65 26.36 -1.77
CA GLU A 29 25.50 25.18 -1.62
C GLU A 29 25.24 24.59 -0.23
N ASP A 30 24.32 23.64 -0.13
CA ASP A 30 24.22 22.80 1.06
C ASP A 30 24.66 21.37 0.72
N LYS A 31 25.57 20.87 1.56
CA LYS A 31 26.21 19.57 1.41
C LYS A 31 25.14 18.49 1.43
N THR A 32 25.18 17.58 0.45
CA THR A 32 24.30 16.43 0.29
C THR A 32 24.07 15.67 1.60
N MET A 33 23.03 16.01 2.35
CA MET A 33 22.44 15.09 3.31
C MET A 33 21.72 14.02 2.50
N ALA A 34 22.16 12.76 2.61
CA ALA A 34 21.48 11.65 1.97
C ALA A 34 20.01 11.66 2.41
N ASP A 35 19.08 11.57 1.46
CA ASP A 35 17.65 11.50 1.76
C ASP A 35 17.39 10.23 2.58
N PRO A 36 17.02 10.33 3.87
CA PRO A 36 16.80 9.17 4.72
C PRO A 36 15.66 8.28 4.20
N TRP A 37 14.73 8.85 3.42
CA TRP A 37 13.63 8.10 2.82
C TRP A 37 14.05 7.32 1.59
N LEU A 38 15.04 7.82 0.85
CA LEU A 38 15.63 7.08 -0.26
C LEU A 38 16.41 5.86 0.25
N GLU A 39 17.18 6.01 1.33
CA GLU A 39 17.86 4.88 1.97
C GLU A 39 16.83 3.84 2.45
N ALA A 40 15.77 4.30 3.11
CA ALA A 40 14.69 3.43 3.57
C ALA A 40 13.98 2.70 2.42
N TYR A 41 13.70 3.40 1.32
CA TYR A 41 13.12 2.82 0.12
C TYR A 41 14.02 1.76 -0.50
N VAL A 42 15.31 2.05 -0.70
CA VAL A 42 16.27 1.09 -1.27
C VAL A 42 16.33 -0.18 -0.43
N PHE A 43 16.39 -0.03 0.90
CA PHE A 43 16.37 -1.18 1.80
C PHE A 43 15.04 -1.94 1.77
N ALA A 44 13.91 -1.26 1.63
CA ALA A 44 12.60 -1.90 1.48
C ALA A 44 12.54 -2.77 0.22
N VAL A 45 13.12 -2.31 -0.89
CA VAL A 45 13.21 -3.09 -2.14
C VAL A 45 14.04 -4.36 -1.94
N GLU A 46 15.16 -4.28 -1.21
CA GLU A 46 15.98 -5.45 -0.88
C GLU A 46 15.21 -6.47 -0.04
N ILE A 47 14.53 -6.00 1.02
CA ILE A 47 13.70 -6.85 1.88
C ILE A 47 12.55 -7.47 1.08
N ALA A 48 11.87 -6.71 0.22
CA ALA A 48 10.76 -7.20 -0.59
C ALA A 48 11.22 -8.33 -1.54
N LYS A 49 12.42 -8.22 -2.12
CA LYS A 49 13.02 -9.30 -2.93
C LYS A 49 13.32 -10.55 -2.10
N LYS A 50 13.86 -10.37 -0.88
CA LYS A 50 14.11 -11.48 0.06
C LYS A 50 12.80 -12.17 0.46
N ALA A 51 11.77 -11.41 0.81
CA ALA A 51 10.43 -11.91 1.08
C ALA A 51 9.86 -12.69 -0.12
N GLY A 52 9.97 -12.14 -1.34
CA GLY A 52 9.54 -12.81 -2.56
C GLY A 52 10.24 -14.14 -2.83
N ALA A 53 11.53 -14.26 -2.48
CA ALA A 53 12.27 -15.53 -2.56
C ALA A 53 11.73 -16.57 -1.57
N GLU A 54 11.40 -16.16 -0.34
CA GLU A 54 10.77 -17.03 0.66
C GLU A 54 9.37 -17.49 0.22
N ILE A 55 8.55 -16.58 -0.32
CA ILE A 55 7.22 -16.92 -0.87
C ILE A 55 7.35 -17.93 -2.02
N ARG A 56 8.30 -17.72 -2.94
CA ARG A 56 8.55 -18.64 -4.05
C ARG A 56 8.94 -20.02 -3.55
N LYS A 57 9.87 -20.11 -2.61
CA LYS A 57 10.30 -21.37 -2.00
C LYS A 57 9.13 -22.07 -1.30
N ALA A 58 8.29 -21.33 -0.59
CA ALA A 58 7.10 -21.88 0.06
C ALA A 58 6.09 -22.44 -0.96
N SER A 59 5.98 -21.84 -2.15
CA SER A 59 5.10 -22.35 -3.23
C SER A 59 5.54 -23.68 -3.83
N GLU A 60 6.75 -24.15 -3.55
CA GLU A 60 7.29 -25.44 -4.03
C GLU A 60 7.01 -26.60 -3.05
N SER A 61 6.45 -26.31 -1.87
CA SER A 61 6.17 -27.27 -0.80
C SER A 61 4.68 -27.34 -0.49
N GLU A 62 4.27 -28.31 0.33
CA GLU A 62 2.89 -28.37 0.83
C GLU A 62 2.56 -27.10 1.63
N ILE A 63 1.54 -26.36 1.19
CA ILE A 63 1.13 -25.09 1.81
C ILE A 63 0.19 -25.40 2.96
N ARG A 64 0.60 -25.03 4.19
CA ARG A 64 -0.26 -25.14 5.37
C ARG A 64 -1.22 -23.96 5.44
N ILE A 65 -2.49 -24.24 5.15
CA ILE A 65 -3.58 -23.26 5.11
C ILE A 65 -4.27 -23.17 6.47
N SER A 66 -4.71 -21.98 6.85
CA SER A 66 -5.59 -21.68 7.98
C SER A 66 -6.57 -20.58 7.56
N THR A 67 -7.64 -20.37 8.33
CA THR A 67 -8.65 -19.33 8.06
C THR A 67 -8.58 -18.23 9.12
N LYS A 68 -8.80 -16.98 8.71
CA LYS A 68 -8.90 -15.77 9.54
C LYS A 68 -10.36 -15.54 9.95
N SER A 69 -11.01 -14.48 9.43
CA SER A 69 -12.35 -14.03 9.84
C SER A 69 -13.49 -14.82 9.20
N SER A 70 -13.23 -15.51 8.11
CA SER A 70 -14.20 -16.32 7.38
C SER A 70 -13.56 -17.52 6.69
N THR A 71 -14.36 -18.42 6.13
CA THR A 71 -13.88 -19.60 5.39
C THR A 71 -13.17 -19.28 4.08
N VAL A 72 -13.35 -18.06 3.57
CA VAL A 72 -12.71 -17.57 2.33
C VAL A 72 -11.54 -16.63 2.61
N ASP A 73 -11.38 -16.20 3.86
CA ASP A 73 -10.28 -15.36 4.33
C ASP A 73 -9.15 -16.26 4.83
N LEU A 74 -8.18 -16.53 3.94
CA LEU A 74 -7.11 -17.51 4.17
C LEU A 74 -5.85 -16.84 4.70
N VAL A 75 -5.10 -17.59 5.50
CA VAL A 75 -3.75 -17.23 5.95
C VAL A 75 -2.88 -18.48 5.95
N THR A 76 -1.61 -18.35 5.60
CA THR A 76 -0.65 -19.46 5.65
C THR A 76 0.47 -19.16 6.65
N ALA A 77 1.22 -20.20 7.01
CA ALA A 77 2.45 -20.02 7.79
C ALA A 77 3.50 -19.16 7.07
N THR A 78 3.36 -18.98 5.75
CA THR A 78 4.23 -18.14 4.93
C THR A 78 3.95 -16.66 5.19
N ASP A 79 2.69 -16.23 5.24
CA ASP A 79 2.28 -14.83 5.49
C ASP A 79 2.90 -14.34 6.82
N VAL A 80 2.67 -15.09 7.90
CA VAL A 80 3.23 -14.79 9.23
C VAL A 80 4.76 -14.80 9.25
N ARG A 81 5.40 -15.69 8.49
CA ARG A 81 6.87 -15.77 8.41
C ARG A 81 7.45 -14.58 7.66
N VAL A 82 6.86 -14.22 6.52
CA VAL A 82 7.30 -13.11 5.68
C VAL A 82 7.15 -11.79 6.44
N GLU A 83 6.04 -11.56 7.12
CA GLU A 83 5.86 -10.35 7.93
C GLU A 83 6.96 -10.23 9.01
N LYS A 84 7.26 -11.33 9.72
CA LYS A 84 8.34 -11.36 10.72
C LYS A 84 9.71 -11.06 10.11
N ILE A 85 10.00 -11.56 8.90
CA ILE A 85 11.26 -11.27 8.20
C ILE A 85 11.35 -9.77 7.88
N ILE A 86 10.26 -9.18 7.36
CA ILE A 86 10.22 -7.77 6.99
C ILE A 86 10.41 -6.88 8.23
N ILE A 87 9.55 -7.05 9.25
CA ILE A 87 9.60 -6.26 10.48
C ILE A 87 10.93 -6.47 11.22
N GLY A 88 11.43 -7.71 11.29
CA GLY A 88 12.71 -8.04 11.93
C GLY A 88 13.88 -7.33 11.28
N ALA A 89 13.97 -7.35 9.94
CA ALA A 89 15.04 -6.68 9.21
C ALA A 89 14.99 -5.14 9.36
N LEU A 90 13.79 -4.56 9.39
CA LEU A 90 13.60 -3.13 9.61
C LEU A 90 14.04 -2.71 11.02
N LYS A 91 13.65 -3.49 12.04
CA LYS A 91 14.07 -3.25 13.43
C LYS A 91 15.58 -3.45 13.63
N GLU A 92 16.18 -4.42 12.97
CA GLU A 92 17.62 -4.66 13.02
C GLU A 92 18.41 -3.50 12.42
N LYS A 93 18.00 -2.98 11.25
CA LYS A 93 18.70 -1.88 10.59
C LYS A 93 18.51 -0.54 11.30
N TYR A 94 17.28 -0.23 11.72
CA TYR A 94 16.93 1.10 12.20
C TYR A 94 16.76 1.21 13.72
N GLY A 95 16.62 0.09 14.43
CA GLY A 95 16.29 0.06 15.85
C GLY A 95 14.80 -0.16 16.12
N GLU A 96 14.48 -0.72 17.29
CA GLU A 96 13.12 -1.20 17.60
C GLU A 96 12.05 -0.11 17.70
N ASN A 97 12.44 1.14 18.01
CA ASN A 97 11.52 2.24 18.32
C ASN A 97 11.61 3.41 17.32
N VAL A 98 12.24 3.21 16.17
CA VAL A 98 12.39 4.26 15.15
C VAL A 98 11.16 4.34 14.23
N PHE A 99 10.51 3.21 13.98
CA PHE A 99 9.32 3.15 13.13
C PHE A 99 8.15 2.49 13.84
N CYS A 100 6.95 2.95 13.52
CA CYS A 100 5.71 2.24 13.78
C CYS A 100 5.45 1.21 12.67
N PHE A 101 4.57 0.24 12.94
CA PHE A 101 4.25 -0.85 12.00
C PHE A 101 2.76 -1.11 11.99
N ILE A 102 2.17 -1.15 10.79
CA ILE A 102 0.83 -1.66 10.51
C ILE A 102 1.04 -2.84 9.56
N GLY A 103 0.95 -4.06 10.05
CA GLY A 103 1.09 -5.27 9.24
C GLY A 103 -0.18 -6.09 9.31
N GLU A 104 -0.66 -6.63 8.19
CA GLU A 104 -1.88 -7.44 8.10
C GLU A 104 -1.96 -8.54 9.18
N GLU A 105 -0.88 -9.31 9.34
CA GLU A 105 -0.85 -10.47 10.25
C GLU A 105 -0.64 -10.07 11.71
N SER A 106 -0.18 -8.84 11.92
CA SER A 106 -0.05 -8.22 13.24
C SER A 106 -1.34 -7.50 13.65
N ALA A 107 -2.04 -6.88 12.70
CA ALA A 107 -3.30 -6.15 12.88
C ALA A 107 -4.44 -7.11 13.25
N SER A 108 -4.53 -8.25 12.59
CA SER A 108 -5.48 -9.32 12.93
C SER A 108 -5.39 -9.80 14.39
N LYS A 109 -4.27 -9.51 15.09
CA LYS A 109 -4.05 -9.85 16.51
C LYS A 109 -4.25 -8.67 17.46
N LYS A 110 -4.34 -7.43 16.97
CA LYS A 110 -4.30 -6.20 17.78
C LYS A 110 -5.28 -5.16 17.24
N GLY A 111 -6.58 -5.31 17.52
CA GLY A 111 -7.60 -4.25 17.45
C GLY A 111 -7.49 -3.25 16.28
N ALA A 112 -7.88 -2.00 16.52
CA ALA A 112 -7.86 -0.92 15.53
C ALA A 112 -6.45 -0.63 14.99
N CYS A 113 -6.34 -0.42 13.67
CA CYS A 113 -5.12 0.03 13.01
C CYS A 113 -5.04 1.55 13.08
N ILE A 114 -4.25 2.08 14.03
CA ILE A 114 -4.12 3.53 14.22
C ILE A 114 -2.88 4.04 13.47
N LEU A 115 -3.11 4.80 12.40
CA LEU A 115 -2.06 5.54 11.70
C LEU A 115 -1.83 6.90 12.40
N THR A 116 -0.56 7.21 12.68
CA THR A 116 -0.14 8.47 13.32
C THR A 116 0.81 9.25 12.39
N ASP A 117 1.25 10.43 12.83
CA ASP A 117 2.25 11.21 12.09
C ASP A 117 3.69 10.63 12.23
N GLU A 118 3.89 9.62 13.08
CA GLU A 118 5.16 8.92 13.22
C GLU A 118 5.48 8.07 11.97
N PRO A 119 6.77 7.96 11.58
CA PRO A 119 7.18 7.12 10.46
C PRO A 119 6.66 5.68 10.60
N THR A 120 5.82 5.24 9.66
CA THR A 120 5.11 3.97 9.75
C THR A 120 5.34 3.09 8.53
N TRP A 121 5.71 1.83 8.73
CA TRP A 121 5.71 0.81 7.68
C TRP A 121 4.34 0.13 7.63
N ILE A 122 3.69 0.20 6.47
CA ILE A 122 2.43 -0.50 6.21
C ILE A 122 2.76 -1.71 5.33
N ILE A 123 2.45 -2.91 5.82
CA ILE A 123 3.00 -4.16 5.30
C ILE A 123 1.87 -5.15 5.05
N ASP A 124 1.71 -5.48 3.77
CA ASP A 124 1.10 -6.73 3.36
C ASP A 124 2.23 -7.73 3.00
N PRO A 125 2.37 -8.84 3.76
CA PRO A 125 3.38 -9.84 3.49
C PRO A 125 3.10 -10.66 2.21
N VAL A 126 1.84 -10.98 1.90
CA VAL A 126 1.41 -11.78 0.75
C VAL A 126 0.00 -11.36 0.26
N ASP A 127 -0.08 -10.23 -0.43
CA ASP A 127 -1.32 -9.82 -1.10
C ASP A 127 -1.79 -10.90 -2.10
N GLY A 128 -3.02 -11.38 -1.91
CA GLY A 128 -3.58 -12.48 -2.66
C GLY A 128 -3.24 -13.87 -2.09
N THR A 129 -3.35 -14.07 -0.77
CA THR A 129 -3.15 -15.37 -0.12
C THR A 129 -3.95 -16.50 -0.78
N THR A 130 -5.18 -16.23 -1.24
CA THR A 130 -5.99 -17.19 -2.01
C THR A 130 -5.29 -17.62 -3.30
N ASN A 131 -4.76 -16.68 -4.08
CA ASN A 131 -3.98 -17.00 -5.29
C ASN A 131 -2.73 -17.81 -4.94
N PHE A 132 -2.03 -17.43 -3.87
CA PHE A 132 -0.84 -18.16 -3.40
C PHE A 132 -1.16 -19.62 -3.05
N VAL A 133 -2.23 -19.85 -2.30
CA VAL A 133 -2.70 -21.20 -1.92
C VAL A 133 -3.04 -22.05 -3.14
N HIS A 134 -3.61 -21.45 -4.18
CA HIS A 134 -3.96 -22.16 -5.42
C HIS A 134 -2.84 -22.21 -6.47
N GLY A 135 -1.66 -21.65 -6.20
CA GLY A 135 -0.55 -21.59 -7.15
C GLY A 135 -0.81 -20.67 -8.35
N ILE A 136 -1.80 -19.78 -8.25
CA ILE A 136 -2.18 -18.83 -9.31
C ILE A 136 -1.21 -17.63 -9.29
N ARG A 137 -0.68 -17.28 -10.45
CA ARG A 137 0.18 -16.11 -10.65
C ARG A 137 -0.53 -15.13 -11.58
N GLY A 138 -1.37 -14.25 -11.03
CA GLY A 138 -2.21 -13.37 -11.84
C GLY A 138 -2.95 -12.30 -11.03
N THR A 139 -4.04 -11.80 -11.61
CA THR A 139 -4.95 -10.84 -10.99
C THR A 139 -5.68 -11.44 -9.78
N GLY A 140 -6.38 -10.60 -9.01
CA GLY A 140 -7.03 -11.02 -7.76
C GLY A 140 -6.23 -10.66 -6.50
N THR A 141 -5.34 -9.68 -6.63
CA THR A 141 -4.62 -9.02 -5.53
C THR A 141 -4.74 -7.51 -5.79
N ALA A 142 -5.07 -6.72 -4.77
CA ALA A 142 -5.32 -5.29 -4.94
C ALA A 142 -4.06 -4.55 -5.41
N ALA A 143 -2.90 -4.87 -4.83
CA ALA A 143 -1.63 -4.25 -5.19
C ALA A 143 -1.25 -4.54 -6.65
N THR A 144 -1.49 -5.77 -7.13
CA THR A 144 -1.24 -6.13 -8.55
C THR A 144 -2.20 -5.38 -9.47
N ASN A 145 -3.49 -5.31 -9.13
CA ASN A 145 -4.49 -4.59 -9.92
C ASN A 145 -4.16 -3.09 -10.04
N MET A 146 -3.73 -2.45 -8.95
CA MET A 146 -3.26 -1.05 -8.97
C MET A 146 -2.00 -0.88 -9.83
N CYS A 147 -1.05 -1.82 -9.77
CA CYS A 147 0.12 -1.80 -10.64
C CYS A 147 -0.25 -1.96 -12.13
N MET A 148 -1.31 -2.73 -12.44
CA MET A 148 -1.83 -2.82 -13.81
C MET A 148 -2.42 -1.50 -14.30
N VAL A 149 -3.06 -0.72 -13.42
CA VAL A 149 -3.49 0.66 -13.75
C VAL A 149 -2.26 1.53 -14.02
N ALA A 150 -1.27 1.50 -13.12
CA ALA A 150 -0.07 2.32 -13.22
C ALA A 150 0.75 2.04 -14.50
N CYS A 151 0.80 0.80 -14.98
CA CYS A 151 1.49 0.47 -16.23
C CYS A 151 0.60 0.61 -17.49
N GLY A 152 -0.64 1.08 -17.33
CA GLY A 152 -1.58 1.28 -18.44
C GLY A 152 -2.16 -0.02 -19.03
N ALA A 153 -2.00 -1.15 -18.33
CA ALA A 153 -2.57 -2.43 -18.77
C ALA A 153 -4.09 -2.50 -18.56
N VAL A 154 -4.61 -1.77 -17.58
CA VAL A 154 -6.05 -1.56 -17.35
C VAL A 154 -6.32 -0.07 -17.08
N GLU A 155 -7.52 0.40 -17.37
CA GLU A 155 -7.86 1.83 -17.27
C GLU A 155 -8.21 2.27 -15.84
N ALA A 156 -8.84 1.40 -15.06
CA ALA A 156 -9.28 1.69 -13.70
C ALA A 156 -9.46 0.41 -12.86
N PHE A 157 -9.42 0.58 -11.55
CA PHE A 157 -9.68 -0.44 -10.54
C PHE A 157 -10.30 0.20 -9.30
N PHE A 158 -11.38 -0.38 -8.78
CA PHE A 158 -11.99 0.03 -7.52
C PHE A 158 -12.28 -1.19 -6.65
N GLU A 159 -12.26 -0.98 -5.34
CA GLU A 159 -12.66 -2.00 -4.37
C GLU A 159 -13.20 -1.35 -3.08
N ILE A 160 -14.20 -2.00 -2.49
CA ILE A 160 -14.76 -1.68 -1.17
C ILE A 160 -14.53 -2.91 -0.29
N GLY A 161 -13.94 -2.71 0.88
CA GLY A 161 -13.56 -3.79 1.81
C GLY A 161 -12.07 -4.13 1.83
N ILE A 162 -11.23 -3.35 1.12
CA ILE A 162 -9.76 -3.45 1.21
C ILE A 162 -9.25 -2.84 2.52
N HIS A 163 -8.05 -3.22 2.94
CA HIS A 163 -7.35 -2.64 4.06
C HIS A 163 -6.25 -1.68 3.59
N CYS A 164 -5.75 -0.85 4.49
CA CYS A 164 -4.68 0.10 4.23
C CYS A 164 -3.40 -0.55 3.67
N TRP A 165 -3.07 -1.78 4.09
CA TRP A 165 -1.89 -2.50 3.59
C TRP A 165 -2.01 -2.95 2.13
N ASP A 166 -3.23 -3.20 1.65
CA ASP A 166 -3.50 -3.61 0.27
C ASP A 166 -3.21 -2.47 -0.72
N VAL A 167 -3.54 -1.23 -0.32
CA VAL A 167 -3.56 -0.07 -1.22
C VAL A 167 -2.46 0.95 -0.96
N ALA A 168 -1.82 0.92 0.22
CA ALA A 168 -0.76 1.86 0.59
C ALA A 168 0.32 1.96 -0.49
N ALA A 169 0.85 0.80 -0.92
CA ALA A 169 1.88 0.76 -1.94
C ALA A 169 1.38 1.21 -3.31
N GLY A 170 0.24 0.67 -3.73
CA GLY A 170 -0.34 0.92 -5.04
C GLY A 170 -0.73 2.37 -5.25
N ALA A 171 -1.21 3.06 -4.20
CA ALA A 171 -1.70 4.43 -4.32
C ALA A 171 -0.59 5.39 -4.79
N VAL A 172 0.59 5.33 -4.16
CA VAL A 172 1.73 6.15 -4.58
C VAL A 172 2.22 5.76 -5.97
N ILE A 173 2.25 4.46 -6.30
CA ILE A 173 2.69 4.00 -7.62
C ILE A 173 1.77 4.53 -8.73
N VAL A 174 0.45 4.45 -8.54
CA VAL A 174 -0.52 4.98 -9.50
C VAL A 174 -0.37 6.50 -9.64
N GLN A 175 -0.23 7.22 -8.53
CA GLN A 175 -0.07 8.68 -8.54
C GLN A 175 1.22 9.12 -9.26
N GLU A 176 2.35 8.47 -8.96
CA GLU A 176 3.65 8.76 -9.60
C GLU A 176 3.68 8.35 -11.09
N ALA A 177 2.86 7.37 -11.49
CA ALA A 177 2.64 7.03 -12.89
C ALA A 177 1.73 8.04 -13.64
N GLY A 178 1.20 9.06 -12.94
CA GLY A 178 0.31 10.09 -13.50
C GLY A 178 -1.17 9.77 -13.42
N GLY A 179 -1.55 8.66 -12.78
CA GLY A 179 -2.94 8.30 -12.52
C GLY A 179 -3.56 9.07 -11.35
N VAL A 180 -4.82 8.76 -11.08
CA VAL A 180 -5.60 9.33 -9.97
C VAL A 180 -5.99 8.23 -8.99
N VAL A 181 -6.06 8.60 -7.71
CA VAL A 181 -6.56 7.75 -6.62
C VAL A 181 -7.52 8.60 -5.78
N CYS A 182 -8.73 8.10 -5.55
CA CYS A 182 -9.78 8.77 -4.80
C CYS A 182 -10.62 7.75 -4.03
N ASP A 183 -11.53 8.25 -3.18
CA ASP A 183 -12.57 7.39 -2.61
C ASP A 183 -13.60 7.02 -3.70
N VAL A 184 -14.35 5.94 -3.48
CA VAL A 184 -15.39 5.46 -4.40
C VAL A 184 -16.61 6.39 -4.45
N ASP A 185 -16.74 7.32 -3.50
CA ASP A 185 -17.72 8.41 -3.54
C ASP A 185 -17.24 9.65 -4.34
N GLY A 186 -16.02 9.61 -4.88
CA GLY A 186 -15.39 10.73 -5.59
C GLY A 186 -14.74 11.77 -4.68
N GLY A 187 -14.79 11.57 -3.36
CA GLY A 187 -14.05 12.34 -2.38
C GLY A 187 -12.54 12.05 -2.39
N PRO A 188 -11.78 12.78 -1.56
CA PRO A 188 -10.35 12.54 -1.38
C PRO A 188 -10.08 11.10 -0.94
N PHE A 189 -9.00 10.50 -1.45
CA PHE A 189 -8.56 9.19 -0.98
C PHE A 189 -8.24 9.22 0.52
N ASP A 190 -8.88 8.32 1.26
CA ASP A 190 -8.64 8.08 2.67
C ASP A 190 -8.15 6.64 2.85
N LEU A 191 -6.88 6.50 3.24
CA LEU A 191 -6.19 5.22 3.36
C LEU A 191 -6.88 4.24 4.33
N MET A 192 -7.62 4.76 5.33
CA MET A 192 -8.23 3.94 6.38
C MET A 192 -9.73 3.68 6.12
N SER A 193 -10.29 4.20 5.03
CA SER A 193 -11.74 4.14 4.76
C SER A 193 -12.25 2.79 4.26
N ARG A 194 -11.33 1.91 3.87
CA ARG A 194 -11.60 0.62 3.23
C ARG A 194 -12.21 0.74 1.84
N ARG A 195 -12.07 1.90 1.21
CA ARG A 195 -12.64 2.24 -0.09
C ARG A 195 -11.59 2.92 -0.93
N MET A 196 -11.41 2.44 -2.16
CA MET A 196 -10.44 3.04 -3.07
C MET A 196 -10.91 2.85 -4.51
N MET A 197 -10.75 3.91 -5.29
CA MET A 197 -10.83 3.92 -6.75
C MET A 197 -9.54 4.51 -7.30
N CYS A 198 -8.96 3.85 -8.30
CA CYS A 198 -7.84 4.38 -9.04
C CYS A 198 -8.06 4.24 -10.55
N ALA A 199 -7.55 5.21 -11.31
CA ALA A 199 -7.65 5.22 -12.77
C ALA A 199 -6.45 5.92 -13.40
N ASN A 200 -6.21 5.67 -14.68
CA ASN A 200 -5.21 6.40 -15.46
C ASN A 200 -5.62 7.88 -15.71
N HIS A 201 -6.91 8.22 -15.65
CA HIS A 201 -7.42 9.58 -15.87
C HIS A 201 -8.67 9.90 -15.03
N ILE A 202 -8.84 11.17 -14.66
CA ILE A 202 -9.95 11.63 -13.81
C ILE A 202 -11.34 11.46 -14.44
N ASP A 203 -11.44 11.58 -15.77
CA ASP A 203 -12.72 11.39 -16.46
C ASP A 203 -13.23 9.95 -16.38
N ILE A 204 -12.30 8.98 -16.43
CA ILE A 204 -12.63 7.56 -16.25
C ILE A 204 -13.05 7.31 -14.80
N ALA A 205 -12.32 7.87 -13.83
CA ALA A 205 -12.71 7.79 -12.42
C ALA A 205 -14.13 8.32 -12.19
N ASN A 206 -14.41 9.54 -12.65
CA ASN A 206 -15.71 10.19 -12.54
C ASN A 206 -16.84 9.43 -13.25
N ARG A 207 -16.52 8.72 -14.34
CA ARG A 207 -17.50 7.89 -15.05
C ARG A 207 -17.84 6.64 -14.26
N VAL A 208 -16.84 5.95 -13.71
CA VAL A 208 -17.04 4.69 -12.97
C VAL A 208 -17.72 4.94 -11.63
N ILE A 209 -17.33 5.98 -10.90
CA ILE A 209 -17.91 6.34 -9.58
C ILE A 209 -19.43 6.49 -9.63
N LYS A 210 -19.99 7.00 -10.74
CA LYS A 210 -21.45 7.14 -10.92
C LYS A 210 -22.22 5.82 -10.93
N GLU A 211 -21.53 4.71 -11.17
CA GLU A 211 -22.11 3.37 -11.23
C GLU A 211 -21.85 2.54 -9.96
N ILE A 212 -21.06 3.07 -9.01
CA ILE A 212 -20.72 2.33 -7.79
C ILE A 212 -21.86 2.47 -6.78
N GLU A 213 -22.49 1.35 -6.43
CA GLU A 213 -23.32 1.26 -5.23
C GLU A 213 -22.42 1.01 -4.01
N ILE A 214 -22.33 2.02 -3.13
CA ILE A 214 -21.47 1.96 -1.94
C ILE A 214 -22.19 1.18 -0.84
N PHE A 215 -21.57 0.11 -0.37
CA PHE A 215 -22.01 -0.63 0.80
C PHE A 215 -21.17 -0.28 2.05
N PRO A 216 -21.72 -0.43 3.27
CA PRO A 216 -20.99 -0.15 4.50
C PRO A 216 -19.76 -1.07 4.65
N SER A 217 -18.64 -0.49 5.07
CA SER A 217 -17.43 -1.20 5.48
C SER A 217 -16.90 -0.53 6.76
N GLU A 218 -16.58 -1.33 7.77
CA GLU A 218 -15.97 -0.84 9.00
C GLU A 218 -14.53 -0.40 8.71
N ARG A 219 -14.19 0.82 9.09
CA ARG A 219 -12.88 1.45 8.84
C ARG A 219 -11.78 0.71 9.59
N ASP A 220 -10.56 0.78 9.06
CA ASP A 220 -9.39 0.19 9.71
C ASP A 220 -9.06 0.84 11.07
N ASP A 221 -9.45 2.11 11.25
CA ASP A 221 -9.22 2.90 12.47
C ASP A 221 -10.45 2.95 13.41
N ALA A 222 -11.49 2.14 13.16
CA ALA A 222 -12.64 2.00 14.04
C ALA A 222 -12.28 1.21 15.33
N GLN A 223 -12.83 1.64 16.47
CA GLN A 223 -12.61 1.03 17.79
C GLN A 223 -13.65 -0.02 18.15
#